data_AF-A0A357LVX4-F1
#
_entry.id   AF-A0A357LVX4-F1
#
_cell.length_a   1.000
_cell.length_b   1.000
_cell.length_c   1.000
_cell.angle_alpha   90.00
_cell.angle_beta   90.00
_cell.angle_gamma   90.00
#
_symmetry.space_group_name_H-M   'P 1'
#
loop_
_entity.id
_entity.type
_entity.pdbx_description
1 polymer ?
#
loop_
_entity_poly.entity_id
_entity_poly.type
_entity_poly.pdbx_seq_one_letter_code
_entity_poly.pdbx_strand_id
1 'polypeptide(L)'
;MKNLFNLVVATACGATLAGCIDPANYTTAPVSVITQSGTVVCQLYRTNTVLWDEAISVPPNMSISTGDAICENKGRSIIESQKSGSFWNVVKTNP
;
A
#
# COMPACT_ATOMS: atom_id res chain seq x y z
N MET A 1 -28.02 -28.35 -41.38
CA MET A 1 -28.21 -28.15 -39.92
C MET A 1 -27.31 -29.09 -39.09
N LYS A 2 -26.00 -29.13 -39.33
CA LYS A 2 -25.04 -29.97 -38.58
C LYS A 2 -23.80 -29.23 -38.09
N ASN A 3 -23.67 -27.96 -38.50
CA ASN A 3 -22.49 -27.13 -38.27
C ASN A 3 -22.79 -26.01 -37.26
N LEU A 4 -24.07 -25.85 -36.90
CA LEU A 4 -24.55 -24.83 -35.96
C LEU A 4 -24.32 -25.23 -34.49
N PHE A 5 -24.11 -26.52 -34.23
CA PHE A 5 -23.89 -27.05 -32.87
C PHE A 5 -22.46 -26.83 -32.36
N ASN A 6 -21.48 -26.68 -33.25
CA ASN A 6 -20.07 -26.53 -32.86
C ASN A 6 -19.71 -25.08 -32.48
N LEU A 7 -20.54 -24.09 -32.86
CA LEU A 7 -20.24 -22.68 -32.59
C LEU A 7 -20.69 -22.25 -31.19
N VAL A 8 -21.57 -23.01 -30.54
CA VAL A 8 -22.09 -22.68 -29.20
C VAL A 8 -21.09 -23.05 -28.08
N VAL A 9 -20.15 -23.96 -28.35
CA VAL A 9 -19.23 -24.47 -27.31
C VAL A 9 -17.98 -23.58 -27.11
N ALA A 10 -17.67 -22.68 -28.05
CA ALA A 10 -16.44 -21.88 -27.98
C ALA A 10 -16.53 -20.62 -27.08
N THR A 11 -17.71 -20.26 -26.57
CA THR A 11 -17.95 -18.92 -25.97
C THR A 11 -17.97 -18.91 -24.43
N ALA A 12 -17.62 -20.00 -23.76
CA ALA A 12 -17.90 -20.18 -22.33
C ALA A 12 -16.72 -20.01 -21.34
N CYS A 13 -15.59 -19.39 -21.71
CA CYS A 13 -14.41 -19.36 -20.82
C CYS A 13 -13.85 -17.96 -20.46
N GLY A 14 -14.54 -16.86 -20.77
CA GLY A 14 -13.93 -15.52 -20.67
C GLY A 14 -14.19 -14.70 -19.40
N ALA A 15 -15.05 -15.12 -18.46
CA ALA A 15 -15.74 -14.16 -17.58
C ALA A 15 -15.44 -14.23 -16.07
N THR A 16 -14.34 -14.83 -15.59
CA THR A 16 -14.16 -14.99 -14.12
C THR A 16 -12.76 -14.67 -13.59
N LEU A 17 -12.13 -13.60 -14.05
CA LEU A 17 -10.98 -13.00 -13.36
C LEU A 17 -11.32 -11.63 -12.75
N ALA A 18 -12.54 -11.47 -12.22
CA ALA A 18 -12.78 -10.43 -11.23
C ALA A 18 -12.25 -10.94 -9.88
N GLY A 19 -10.94 -10.82 -9.67
CA GLY A 19 -10.36 -11.07 -8.36
C GLY A 19 -10.95 -10.09 -7.36
N CYS A 20 -11.67 -10.59 -6.35
CA CYS A 20 -12.07 -9.78 -5.20
C CYS A 20 -10.81 -9.34 -4.46
N ILE A 21 -10.32 -8.14 -4.79
CA ILE A 21 -9.23 -7.51 -4.06
C ILE A 21 -9.84 -6.83 -2.84
N ASP A 22 -9.62 -7.41 -1.67
CA ASP A 22 -9.96 -6.78 -0.39
C ASP A 22 -8.94 -5.67 -0.10
N PRO A 23 -9.33 -4.37 -0.07
CA PRO A 23 -8.44 -3.25 0.22
C PRO A 23 -7.77 -3.36 1.58
N ALA A 24 -8.38 -4.06 2.54
CA ALA A 24 -7.81 -4.25 3.87
C ALA A 24 -6.47 -5.02 3.83
N ASN A 25 -6.26 -5.86 2.81
CA ASN A 25 -4.98 -6.55 2.57
C ASN A 25 -3.88 -5.65 1.97
N TYR A 26 -4.17 -4.37 1.75
CA TYR A 26 -3.24 -3.37 1.21
C TYR A 26 -2.98 -2.21 2.18
N THR A 27 -3.75 -2.12 3.26
CA THR A 27 -3.61 -1.13 4.32
C THR A 27 -2.88 -1.73 5.51
N THR A 28 -1.85 -1.05 6.02
CA THR A 28 -1.29 -1.40 7.34
C THR A 28 -2.21 -0.92 8.46
N ALA A 29 -1.98 -1.41 9.69
CA ALA A 29 -2.56 -0.74 10.85
C ALA A 29 -2.14 0.75 10.85
N PRO A 30 -3.04 1.68 11.23
CA PRO A 30 -2.70 3.10 11.31
C PRO A 30 -1.51 3.37 12.23
N VAL A 31 -0.64 4.29 11.83
CA VAL A 31 0.59 4.64 12.55
C VAL A 31 0.48 6.06 13.08
N SER A 32 0.79 6.26 14.36
CA SER A 32 0.86 7.59 14.95
C SER A 32 2.26 8.19 14.78
N VAL A 33 2.33 9.42 14.29
CA VAL A 33 3.55 10.22 14.14
C VAL A 33 3.45 11.44 15.04
N ILE A 34 4.36 11.54 16.01
CA ILE A 34 4.42 12.69 16.92
C ILE A 34 5.20 13.82 16.22
N THR A 35 4.57 14.98 16.12
CA THR A 35 5.18 16.20 15.58
C THR A 35 5.15 17.31 16.63
N GLN A 36 5.86 18.41 16.38
CA GLN A 36 5.82 19.59 17.25
C GLN A 36 4.41 20.22 17.35
N SER A 37 3.60 20.05 16.31
CA SER A 37 2.24 20.61 16.22
C SER A 37 1.16 19.66 16.74
N GLY A 38 1.53 18.46 17.18
CA GLY A 38 0.62 17.41 17.67
C GLY A 38 0.79 16.07 16.96
N THR A 39 -0.09 15.13 17.28
CA THR A 39 -0.06 13.79 16.71
C THR A 39 -0.80 13.74 15.38
N VAL A 40 -0.14 13.19 14.36
CA VAL A 40 -0.73 12.84 13.07
C VAL A 40 -0.96 11.33 13.04
N VAL A 41 -2.14 10.88 12.63
CA VAL A 41 -2.43 9.46 12.42
C VAL A 41 -2.42 9.19 10.94
N CYS A 42 -1.51 8.31 10.52
CA CYS A 42 -1.23 7.98 9.13
C CYS A 42 -1.79 6.61 8.78
N GLN A 43 -2.52 6.54 7.68
CA GLN A 43 -2.75 5.30 6.96
C GLN A 43 -1.58 5.09 6.00
N LEU A 44 -0.75 4.09 6.30
CA LEU A 44 0.33 3.71 5.39
C LEU A 44 -0.13 2.55 4.52
N TYR A 45 0.22 2.62 3.24
CA TYR A 45 0.00 1.56 2.27
C TYR A 45 1.31 0.79 2.06
N ARG A 46 1.31 -0.15 1.11
CA ARG A 46 2.45 -1.07 0.89
C ARG A 46 3.76 -0.31 0.63
N THR A 47 4.87 -0.97 0.96
CA THR A 47 6.25 -0.46 0.90
C THR A 47 6.75 0.02 -0.48
N ASN A 48 5.98 -0.16 -1.54
CA ASN A 48 6.30 0.33 -2.89
C ASN A 48 5.41 1.49 -3.35
N THR A 49 4.45 1.94 -2.53
CA THR A 49 3.42 2.90 -2.94
C THR A 49 3.19 3.99 -1.88
N VAL A 50 4.28 4.68 -1.51
CA VAL A 50 4.25 5.77 -0.51
C VAL A 50 3.37 6.94 -0.93
N LEU A 51 3.19 7.16 -2.24
CA LEU A 51 2.35 8.24 -2.76
C LEU A 51 0.87 8.10 -2.40
N TRP A 52 0.46 6.96 -1.86
CA TRP A 52 -0.90 6.73 -1.37
C TRP A 52 -1.00 6.90 0.15
N ASP A 53 0.10 7.15 0.87
CA ASP A 53 0.08 7.33 2.31
C ASP A 53 -0.64 8.63 2.68
N GLU A 54 -1.69 8.52 3.49
CA GLU A 54 -2.62 9.62 3.79
C GLU A 54 -2.79 9.83 5.30
N ALA A 55 -3.05 11.06 5.70
CA ALA A 55 -3.41 11.39 7.06
C ALA A 55 -4.92 11.17 7.30
N ILE A 56 -5.24 10.20 8.16
CA ILE A 56 -6.62 9.95 8.60
C ILE A 56 -7.02 10.83 9.80
N SER A 57 -6.03 11.44 10.46
CA SER A 57 -6.26 12.44 11.51
C SER A 57 -5.07 13.39 11.63
N VAL A 58 -5.36 14.68 11.75
CA VAL A 58 -4.38 15.76 11.93
C VAL A 58 -4.76 16.62 13.13
N PRO A 59 -3.78 17.28 13.80
CA PRO A 59 -4.08 18.21 14.88
C PRO A 59 -4.80 19.48 14.36
N PRO A 60 -5.51 20.24 15.24
CA PRO A 60 -6.43 21.30 14.83
C PRO A 60 -5.82 22.43 14.00
N ASN A 61 -4.50 22.66 14.13
CA ASN A 61 -3.78 23.74 13.45
C ASN A 61 -2.95 23.24 12.25
N MET A 62 -3.23 22.03 11.75
CA MET A 62 -2.51 21.41 10.64
C MET A 62 -3.47 21.12 9.49
N SER A 63 -3.04 21.44 8.27
CA SER A 63 -3.79 21.05 7.07
C SER A 63 -3.65 19.56 6.79
N ILE A 64 -4.68 18.95 6.20
CA ILE A 64 -4.62 17.55 5.76
C ILE A 64 -3.43 17.31 4.82
N SER A 65 -3.19 18.20 3.84
CA SER A 65 -2.04 18.11 2.93
C SER A 65 -0.68 18.11 3.65
N THR A 66 -0.56 18.90 4.73
CA THR A 66 0.65 18.87 5.58
C THR A 66 0.77 17.53 6.30
N GLY A 67 -0.34 16.99 6.80
CA GLY A 67 -0.43 15.65 7.36
C GLY A 67 -0.02 14.56 6.37
N ASP A 68 -0.51 14.61 5.14
CA ASP A 68 -0.18 13.64 4.08
C ASP A 68 1.32 13.62 3.81
N ALA A 69 1.94 14.80 3.66
CA ALA A 69 3.38 14.90 3.48
C ALA A 69 4.19 14.27 4.64
N ILE A 70 3.69 14.38 5.88
CA ILE A 70 4.27 13.72 7.05
C ILE A 70 4.12 12.20 6.95
N CYS A 71 2.94 11.72 6.54
CA CYS A 71 2.65 10.30 6.38
C CYS A 71 3.49 9.66 5.27
N GLU A 72 3.60 10.30 4.12
CA GLU A 72 4.52 9.86 3.07
C GLU A 72 5.97 9.80 3.56
N ASN A 73 6.42 10.79 4.32
CA ASN A 73 7.79 10.81 4.84
C ASN A 73 8.03 9.64 5.82
N LYS A 74 7.01 9.28 6.60
CA LYS A 74 7.04 8.10 7.46
C LYS A 74 7.13 6.81 6.63
N GLY A 75 6.34 6.69 5.55
CA GLY A 75 6.43 5.58 4.61
C GLY A 75 7.83 5.41 4.01
N ARG A 76 8.43 6.51 3.52
CA ARG A 76 9.83 6.52 3.02
C ARG A 76 10.82 6.04 4.09
N SER A 77 10.72 6.55 5.31
CA SER A 77 11.62 6.17 6.41
C SER A 77 11.58 4.68 6.72
N ILE A 78 10.40 4.05 6.66
CA ILE A 78 10.24 2.61 6.87
C ILE A 78 10.93 1.82 5.76
N ILE A 79 10.76 2.21 4.49
CA ILE A 79 11.41 1.56 3.35
C ILE A 79 12.92 1.58 3.48
N GLU A 80 13.49 2.75 3.80
CA GLU A 80 14.94 2.89 3.98
C GLU A 80 15.45 2.07 5.17
N SER A 81 14.67 1.98 6.26
CA SER A 81 15.00 1.13 7.40
C SER A 81 15.00 -0.36 7.03
N GLN A 82 14.06 -0.81 6.18
CA GLN A 82 13.99 -2.19 5.69
C GLN A 82 15.17 -2.53 4.77
N LYS A 83 15.54 -1.61 3.86
CA LYS A 83 16.74 -1.76 3.01
C LYS A 83 18.01 -1.87 3.83
N SER A 84 18.18 -1.00 4.84
CA SER A 84 19.34 -1.03 5.73
C SER A 84 19.42 -2.33 6.53
N GLY A 85 18.29 -2.77 7.13
CA GLY A 85 18.23 -4.05 7.85
C GLY A 85 18.54 -5.24 6.95
N SER A 86 18.00 -5.27 5.72
CA SER A 86 18.30 -6.29 4.73
C SER A 86 19.77 -6.25 4.29
N PHE A 87 20.31 -5.07 4.02
CA PHE A 87 21.72 -4.87 3.65
C PHE A 87 22.67 -5.36 4.75
N TRP A 88 22.43 -4.98 6.01
CA TRP A 88 23.24 -5.47 7.14
C TRP A 88 23.14 -6.98 7.33
N ASN A 89 21.99 -7.59 7.03
CA ASN A 89 21.86 -9.05 7.04
C ASN A 89 22.67 -9.70 5.91
N VAL A 90 22.66 -9.15 4.70
CA VAL A 90 23.48 -9.63 3.57
C VAL A 90 24.97 -9.54 3.87
N VAL A 91 25.44 -8.39 4.40
CA VAL A 91 26.85 -8.17 4.77
C VAL A 91 27.29 -9.14 5.87
N LYS A 92 26.43 -9.48 6.84
CA LYS A 92 26.76 -10.43 7.91
C LYS A 92 26.84 -11.88 7.44
N THR A 93 26.02 -12.27 6.46
CA THR A 93 25.98 -13.66 5.96
C THR A 93 27.01 -13.97 4.88
N ASN A 94 27.71 -12.96 4.37
CA ASN A 94 28.78 -13.11 3.39
C ASN A 94 29.97 -12.19 3.75
N PRO A 95 30.74 -12.53 4.80
CA PRO A 95 31.91 -11.77 5.23
C PRO A 95 33.04 -11.77 4.18
#